data_AF-A0A0A1UAL7-F1
#
_entry.id   AF-A0A0A1UAL7-F1
#
_cell.length_a   1.000
_cell.length_b   1.000
_cell.length_c   1.000
_cell.angle_alpha   90.00
_cell.angle_beta   90.00
_cell.angle_gamma   90.00
#
_symmetry.space_group_name_H-M   'P 1'
#
loop_
_entity.id
_entity.type
_entity.pdbx_description
1 polymer ?
#
loop_
_entity_poly.entity_id
_entity_poly.type
_entity_poly.pdbx_seq_one_letter_code
_entity_poly.pdbx_strand_id
1 'polypeptide(L)'
;TNCISGDVNDLIDGDVIQKYGFPIVKLYHWEYKHKSNEKTHDLSKYNALYDLSLSCRNFEYNWVLPTNLTRLDMFDQNIVNLSQLQNLQILITNQIPQCQLNQLTYFELSYPKKFNAKEINDIGNVKEFIIEYFREELLDLYDLEITNVNIRHFNGKNIVLSPHIESLIVSNINIEQLVIPKSVKTLYCHSSETLISLQFENGIQLESVILNSCENLNKFTLPKSVKTLKLESDIEAKILNIQELIL
;
A
#
# COMPACT_ATOMS: atom_id res chain seq x y z
N THR A 1 -4.69 24.80 1.69
CA THR A 1 -3.28 24.58 1.32
C THR A 1 -3.16 24.79 -0.17
N ASN A 2 -2.19 25.59 -0.64
CA ASN A 2 -2.04 25.85 -2.07
C ASN A 2 -1.53 24.58 -2.77
N CYS A 3 -2.26 24.09 -3.76
CA CYS A 3 -1.91 22.92 -4.55
C CYS A 3 -1.94 23.32 -6.03
N ILE A 4 -1.02 22.81 -6.82
CA ILE A 4 -1.06 22.92 -8.27
C ILE A 4 -0.95 21.54 -8.91
N SER A 5 -1.69 21.34 -10.00
CA SER A 5 -1.64 20.14 -10.82
C SER A 5 -1.46 20.57 -12.28
N GLY A 6 -0.62 19.88 -13.03
CA GLY A 6 -0.32 20.28 -14.40
C GLY A 6 0.67 19.37 -15.10
N ASP A 7 0.87 19.63 -16.39
CA ASP A 7 1.89 18.95 -17.18
C ASP A 7 3.29 19.32 -16.69
N VAL A 8 4.23 18.37 -16.74
CA VAL A 8 5.63 18.58 -16.35
C VAL A 8 6.25 19.77 -17.08
N ASN A 9 6.00 19.90 -18.39
CA ASN A 9 6.58 20.98 -19.19
C ASN A 9 6.00 22.34 -18.79
N ASP A 10 4.71 22.40 -18.49
CA ASP A 10 4.05 23.65 -18.08
C ASP A 10 4.53 24.12 -16.71
N LEU A 11 4.64 23.18 -15.76
CA LEU A 11 4.89 23.54 -14.36
C LEU A 11 6.37 23.66 -14.01
N ILE A 12 7.22 22.82 -14.59
CA ILE A 12 8.67 22.85 -14.34
C ILE A 12 9.37 23.69 -15.40
N ASP A 13 9.23 23.35 -16.68
CA ASP A 13 9.97 24.09 -17.72
C ASP A 13 9.43 25.53 -17.86
N GLY A 14 8.16 25.76 -17.53
CA GLY A 14 7.55 27.09 -17.39
C GLY A 14 7.86 27.84 -16.08
N ASP A 15 8.67 27.27 -15.19
CA ASP A 15 9.11 27.85 -13.90
C ASP A 15 7.96 28.24 -12.93
N VAL A 16 6.78 27.66 -13.13
CA VAL A 16 5.56 28.01 -12.37
C VAL A 16 5.72 27.65 -10.89
N ILE A 17 6.28 26.47 -10.60
CA ILE A 17 6.47 26.01 -9.22
C ILE A 17 7.41 26.95 -8.46
N GLN A 18 8.49 27.42 -9.10
CA GLN A 18 9.48 28.29 -8.47
C GLN A 18 8.89 29.69 -8.26
N LYS A 19 8.25 30.22 -9.31
CA LYS A 19 7.70 31.58 -9.32
C LYS A 19 6.63 31.79 -8.25
N TYR A 20 5.81 30.77 -7.99
CA TYR A 20 4.66 30.90 -7.08
C TYR A 20 4.81 30.11 -5.78
N GLY A 21 5.86 29.29 -5.63
CA GLY A 21 6.21 28.61 -4.39
C GLY A 21 5.14 27.61 -3.92
N PHE A 22 4.60 26.79 -4.83
CA PHE A 22 3.56 25.83 -4.48
C PHE A 22 4.09 24.71 -3.58
N PRO A 23 3.48 24.47 -2.40
CA PRO A 23 3.96 23.46 -1.47
C PRO A 23 3.54 22.02 -1.80
N ILE A 24 2.46 21.89 -2.57
CA ILE A 24 1.88 20.62 -3.01
C ILE A 24 1.80 20.65 -4.53
N VAL A 25 2.45 19.71 -5.19
CA VAL A 25 2.53 19.64 -6.65
C VAL A 25 2.14 18.25 -7.13
N LYS A 26 1.25 18.19 -8.12
CA LYS A 26 0.89 16.96 -8.84
C LYS A 26 1.25 17.11 -10.30
N LEU A 27 2.25 16.35 -10.75
CA LEU A 27 2.71 16.37 -12.12
C LEU A 27 2.15 15.19 -12.90
N TYR A 28 1.74 15.44 -14.13
CA TYR A 28 1.41 14.42 -15.11
C TYR A 28 2.13 14.74 -16.42
N HIS A 29 2.21 13.76 -17.32
CA HIS A 29 2.74 13.96 -18.67
C HIS A 29 1.83 13.25 -19.66
N TRP A 30 1.37 13.96 -20.69
CA TRP A 30 0.35 13.44 -21.63
C TRP A 30 0.91 13.02 -22.99
N GLU A 31 2.22 13.02 -23.19
CA GLU A 31 2.77 12.62 -24.48
C GLU A 31 2.62 11.12 -24.75
N TYR A 32 2.03 10.79 -25.90
CA TYR A 32 1.81 9.41 -26.37
C TYR A 32 3.06 8.71 -26.91
N LYS A 33 4.23 9.36 -26.88
CA LYS A 33 5.45 8.81 -27.48
C LYS A 33 6.50 8.55 -26.41
N HIS A 34 6.85 7.27 -26.24
CA HIS A 34 8.08 6.86 -25.58
C HIS A 34 9.26 7.58 -26.24
N LYS A 35 9.77 8.62 -25.60
CA LYS A 35 11.10 9.13 -25.89
C LYS A 35 11.96 8.74 -24.70
N SER A 36 12.92 7.86 -24.94
CA SER A 36 14.03 7.58 -24.04
C SER A 36 14.92 8.83 -23.96
N ASN A 37 14.42 9.88 -23.33
CA ASN A 37 15.20 11.07 -23.08
C ASN A 37 15.63 10.97 -21.62
N GLU A 38 16.94 10.85 -21.38
CA GLU A 38 17.59 10.98 -20.07
C GLU A 38 17.46 12.43 -19.54
N LYS A 39 16.23 12.95 -19.43
CA LYS A 39 15.98 14.29 -18.91
C LYS A 39 16.06 14.23 -17.40
N THR A 40 16.84 15.14 -16.84
CA THR A 40 16.95 15.32 -15.39
C THR A 40 16.20 16.58 -14.99
N HIS A 41 15.27 16.44 -14.05
CA HIS A 41 14.57 17.55 -13.41
C HIS A 41 15.15 17.79 -12.02
N ASP A 42 15.76 18.97 -11.83
CA ASP A 42 16.33 19.38 -10.54
C ASP A 42 15.35 20.30 -9.80
N LEU A 43 14.70 19.72 -8.80
CA LEU A 43 13.80 20.40 -7.86
C LEU A 43 14.46 20.65 -6.48
N SER A 44 15.77 20.46 -6.33
CA SER A 44 16.46 20.59 -5.04
C SER A 44 16.35 21.98 -4.39
N LYS A 45 16.16 23.02 -5.20
CA LYS A 45 16.08 24.43 -4.74
C LYS A 45 14.69 24.83 -4.23
N TYR A 46 13.68 23.99 -4.40
CA TYR A 46 12.28 24.33 -4.17
C TYR A 46 11.87 24.03 -2.73
N ASN A 47 12.46 24.77 -1.78
CA ASN A 47 12.29 24.52 -0.34
C ASN A 47 10.85 24.67 0.19
N ALA A 48 9.93 25.22 -0.59
CA ALA A 48 8.52 25.30 -0.22
C ALA A 48 7.78 23.97 -0.50
N LEU A 49 8.29 23.15 -1.42
CA LEU A 49 7.69 21.89 -1.85
C LEU A 49 7.91 20.82 -0.79
N TYR A 50 6.84 20.30 -0.18
CA TYR A 50 6.91 19.20 0.77
C TYR A 50 6.04 17.97 0.39
N ASP A 51 5.17 18.10 -0.62
CA ASP A 51 4.33 17.02 -1.15
C ASP A 51 4.39 17.01 -2.68
N LEU A 52 4.85 15.90 -3.24
CA LEU A 52 5.01 15.72 -4.68
C LEU A 52 4.39 14.40 -5.13
N SER A 53 3.50 14.46 -6.11
CA SER A 53 2.97 13.29 -6.82
C SER A 53 3.34 13.36 -8.30
N LEU A 54 3.92 12.28 -8.82
CA LEU A 54 4.39 12.13 -10.19
C LEU A 54 3.59 11.02 -10.88
N SER A 55 2.57 11.41 -11.63
CA SER A 55 1.71 10.51 -12.42
C SER A 55 2.19 10.35 -13.87
N CYS A 56 3.51 10.39 -14.10
CA CYS A 56 4.11 10.29 -15.43
C CYS A 56 4.38 8.82 -15.78
N ARG A 57 3.33 8.09 -16.17
CA ARG A 57 3.50 6.69 -16.59
C ARG A 57 4.21 6.63 -17.95
N ASN A 58 5.10 5.65 -18.14
CA ASN A 58 5.84 5.37 -19.38
C ASN A 58 7.03 6.28 -19.72
N PHE A 59 7.41 7.19 -18.83
CA PHE A 59 8.61 8.02 -18.96
C PHE A 59 9.51 7.78 -17.77
N GLU A 60 10.79 7.55 -18.02
CA GLU A 60 11.80 7.45 -16.97
C GLU A 60 12.59 8.75 -16.94
N TYR A 61 12.24 9.63 -15.99
CA TYR A 61 13.04 10.83 -15.71
C TYR A 61 13.92 10.63 -14.49
N ASN A 62 15.04 11.33 -14.48
CA ASN A 62 15.86 11.49 -13.28
C ASN A 62 15.37 12.70 -12.50
N TRP A 63 15.16 12.55 -11.20
CA TRP A 63 14.72 13.64 -10.33
C TRP A 63 15.72 13.87 -9.21
N VAL A 64 16.09 15.13 -9.01
CA VAL A 64 16.77 15.60 -7.81
C VAL A 64 15.74 16.36 -7.00
N LEU A 65 15.38 15.85 -5.83
CA LEU A 65 14.25 16.37 -5.05
C LEU A 65 14.72 17.20 -3.84
N PRO A 66 13.89 18.13 -3.33
CA PRO A 66 14.25 18.91 -2.16
C PRO A 66 14.13 18.06 -0.88
N THR A 67 15.07 18.22 0.06
CA THR A 67 15.22 17.34 1.24
C THR A 67 14.16 17.57 2.33
N ASN A 68 13.34 18.62 2.20
CA ASN A 68 12.22 18.90 3.08
C ASN A 68 10.91 18.20 2.66
N LEU A 69 10.93 17.35 1.62
CA LEU A 69 9.79 16.51 1.25
C LEU A 69 9.35 15.62 2.40
N THR A 70 8.05 15.63 2.69
CA THR A 70 7.38 14.76 3.66
C THR A 70 6.52 13.70 2.99
N ARG A 71 6.07 13.95 1.75
CA ARG A 71 5.27 13.01 0.96
C ARG A 71 5.77 12.92 -0.47
N LEU A 72 5.86 11.70 -0.96
CA LEU A 72 6.30 11.39 -2.31
C LEU A 72 5.47 10.24 -2.88
N ASP A 73 4.93 10.46 -4.07
CA ASP A 73 4.15 9.48 -4.83
C ASP A 73 4.69 9.41 -6.26
N MET A 74 5.20 8.25 -6.66
CA MET A 74 5.94 8.10 -7.92
C MET A 74 6.00 6.69 -8.47
N PHE A 75 5.79 6.59 -9.77
CA PHE A 75 5.84 5.32 -10.50
C PHE A 75 6.83 5.43 -11.65
N ASP A 76 7.68 4.41 -11.81
CA ASP A 76 8.62 4.32 -12.93
C ASP A 76 9.59 5.51 -13.05
N GLN A 77 9.95 6.15 -11.93
CA GLN A 77 10.87 7.30 -11.89
C GLN A 77 12.18 6.96 -11.18
N ASN A 78 13.28 7.59 -11.59
CA ASN A 78 14.57 7.47 -10.90
C ASN A 78 14.83 8.67 -10.00
N ILE A 79 15.00 8.46 -8.70
CA ILE A 79 15.30 9.52 -7.72
C ILE A 79 16.75 9.46 -7.32
N VAL A 80 17.50 10.44 -7.82
CA VAL A 80 18.96 10.49 -7.69
C VAL A 80 19.38 10.62 -6.23
N ASN A 81 18.61 11.35 -5.42
CA ASN A 81 18.95 11.66 -4.03
C ASN A 81 17.97 11.09 -3.00
N LEU A 82 17.32 9.95 -3.27
CA LEU A 82 16.34 9.33 -2.36
C LEU A 82 16.90 9.14 -0.94
N SER A 83 18.16 8.72 -0.81
CA SER A 83 18.84 8.53 0.48
C SER A 83 19.01 9.80 1.32
N GLN A 84 18.85 10.98 0.71
CA GLN A 84 18.93 12.28 1.40
C GLN A 84 17.56 12.76 1.91
N LEU A 85 16.46 12.12 1.51
CA LEU A 85 15.08 12.53 1.84
C LEU A 85 14.68 12.04 3.24
N GLN A 86 15.47 12.38 4.26
CA GLN A 86 15.30 11.86 5.62
C GLN A 86 14.07 12.42 6.36
N ASN A 87 13.39 13.44 5.82
CA ASN A 87 12.12 13.95 6.34
C ASN A 87 10.89 13.24 5.75
N LEU A 88 11.08 12.31 4.82
CA LEU A 88 10.00 11.64 4.11
C LEU A 88 9.21 10.74 5.07
N GLN A 89 7.91 10.97 5.16
CA GLN A 89 6.98 10.24 6.04
C GLN A 89 6.09 9.27 5.27
N ILE A 90 5.77 9.62 4.03
CA ILE A 90 4.89 8.87 3.12
C ILE A 90 5.62 8.64 1.80
N LEU A 91 5.73 7.39 1.39
CA LEU A 91 6.26 7.00 0.10
C LEU A 91 5.28 6.03 -0.60
N ILE A 92 4.88 6.38 -1.81
CA ILE A 92 4.09 5.53 -2.71
C ILE A 92 4.92 5.30 -3.95
N THR A 93 5.24 4.04 -4.26
CA THR A 93 6.07 3.71 -5.42
C THR A 93 5.93 2.26 -5.88
N ASN A 94 6.56 1.92 -6.99
CA ASN A 94 6.66 0.56 -7.50
C ASN A 94 8.05 -0.06 -7.33
N GLN A 95 8.96 0.63 -6.63
CA GLN A 95 10.33 0.17 -6.37
C GLN A 95 10.64 0.23 -4.87
N ILE A 96 11.36 -0.76 -4.36
CA ILE A 96 11.79 -0.75 -2.96
C ILE A 96 13.02 0.14 -2.80
N PRO A 97 12.99 1.13 -1.91
CA PRO A 97 14.16 1.96 -1.60
C PRO A 97 15.36 1.10 -1.19
N GLN A 98 16.51 1.33 -1.83
CA GLN A 98 17.78 0.67 -1.46
C GLN A 98 18.57 1.49 -0.43
N CYS A 99 17.85 2.22 0.42
CA CYS A 99 18.40 3.10 1.44
C CYS A 99 17.43 3.25 2.62
N GLN A 100 17.96 3.61 3.79
CA GLN A 100 17.15 3.89 4.97
C GLN A 100 16.47 5.25 4.88
N LEU A 101 15.19 5.28 5.24
CA LEU A 101 14.32 6.45 5.34
C LEU A 101 13.73 6.50 6.76
N ASN A 102 14.49 7.06 7.70
CA ASN A 102 14.23 6.89 9.13
C ASN A 102 12.91 7.48 9.64
N GLN A 103 12.35 8.46 8.94
CA GLN A 103 11.06 9.08 9.27
C GLN A 103 9.88 8.47 8.50
N LEU A 104 10.14 7.50 7.61
CA LEU A 104 9.09 6.87 6.82
C LEU A 104 8.20 6.03 7.73
N THR A 105 6.91 6.35 7.76
CA THR A 105 5.91 5.65 8.59
C THR A 105 4.83 4.98 7.77
N TYR A 106 4.58 5.46 6.55
CA TYR A 106 3.67 4.87 5.58
C TYR A 106 4.43 4.53 4.31
N PHE A 107 4.34 3.27 3.90
CA PHE A 107 4.92 2.80 2.65
C PHE A 107 3.88 2.04 1.83
N GLU A 108 3.70 2.45 0.58
CA GLU A 108 2.85 1.76 -0.39
C GLU A 108 3.69 1.29 -1.58
N LEU A 109 3.66 -0.01 -1.81
CA LEU A 109 4.36 -0.68 -2.90
C LEU A 109 3.34 -1.23 -3.90
N SER A 110 3.25 -0.58 -5.05
CA SER A 110 2.27 -0.89 -6.09
C SER A 110 2.93 -1.55 -7.30
N TYR A 111 2.28 -2.57 -7.86
CA TYR A 111 2.82 -3.39 -8.96
C TYR A 111 4.23 -3.96 -8.73
N PRO A 112 4.61 -4.43 -7.51
CA PRO A 112 5.93 -5.02 -7.36
C PRO A 112 6.03 -6.34 -8.14
N LYS A 113 7.16 -6.55 -8.81
CA LYS A 113 7.45 -7.83 -9.48
C LYS A 113 7.76 -8.94 -8.48
N LYS A 114 8.58 -8.63 -7.47
CA LYS A 114 8.96 -9.52 -6.37
C LYS A 114 9.59 -8.68 -5.28
N PHE A 115 9.48 -9.14 -4.04
CA PHE A 115 10.26 -8.65 -2.91
C PHE A 115 10.31 -9.72 -1.83
N ASN A 116 11.13 -9.47 -0.81
CA ASN A 116 11.08 -10.20 0.44
C ASN A 116 10.87 -9.25 1.63
N ALA A 117 10.36 -9.76 2.74
CA ALA A 117 10.03 -8.96 3.91
C ALA A 117 11.23 -8.20 4.49
N LYS A 118 12.45 -8.75 4.40
CA LYS A 118 13.67 -8.10 4.90
C LYS A 118 13.94 -6.78 4.16
N GLU A 119 13.74 -6.74 2.84
CA GLU A 119 13.91 -5.50 2.07
C GLU A 119 12.96 -4.39 2.55
N ILE A 120 11.76 -4.75 3.04
CA ILE A 120 10.80 -3.81 3.59
C ILE A 120 11.22 -3.37 5.00
N ASN A 121 11.62 -4.32 5.86
CA ASN A 121 12.08 -4.05 7.22
C ASN A 121 13.33 -3.14 7.22
N ASP A 122 14.22 -3.29 6.23
CA ASP A 122 15.45 -2.50 6.12
C ASP A 122 15.20 -1.02 5.76
N ILE A 123 13.99 -0.63 5.30
CA ILE A 123 13.68 0.76 4.93
C ILE A 123 13.71 1.68 6.15
N GLY A 124 13.25 1.20 7.31
CA GLY A 124 13.20 1.98 8.55
C GLY A 124 11.92 1.77 9.35
N ASN A 125 11.37 2.86 9.90
CA ASN A 125 10.30 2.83 10.90
C ASN A 125 8.88 2.72 10.30
N VAL A 126 8.71 1.91 9.25
CA VAL A 126 7.41 1.76 8.57
C VAL A 126 6.40 1.14 9.52
N LYS A 127 5.29 1.85 9.78
CA LYS A 127 4.21 1.41 10.67
C LYS A 127 3.01 0.87 9.89
N GLU A 128 2.80 1.40 8.70
CA GLU A 128 1.75 0.97 7.78
C GLU A 128 2.37 0.62 6.44
N PHE A 129 2.11 -0.61 6.00
CA PHE A 129 2.55 -1.11 4.72
C PHE A 129 1.37 -1.51 3.86
N ILE A 130 1.32 -0.95 2.65
CA ILE A 130 0.34 -1.30 1.64
C ILE A 130 1.05 -1.99 0.49
N ILE A 131 0.50 -3.12 0.06
CA ILE A 131 0.86 -3.74 -1.20
C ILE A 131 -0.34 -3.74 -2.14
N GLU A 132 -0.11 -3.28 -3.37
CA GLU A 132 -1.15 -3.16 -4.37
C GLU A 132 -0.76 -3.85 -5.69
N TYR A 133 -1.71 -4.53 -6.33
CA TYR A 133 -1.56 -5.13 -7.66
C TYR A 133 -0.42 -6.16 -7.76
N PHE A 134 -0.24 -6.99 -6.73
CA PHE A 134 0.74 -8.07 -6.73
C PHE A 134 0.22 -9.32 -7.46
N ARG A 135 1.02 -9.85 -8.39
CA ARG A 135 0.59 -10.89 -9.36
C ARG A 135 1.41 -12.18 -9.32
N GLU A 136 2.33 -12.32 -8.37
CA GLU A 136 3.06 -13.58 -8.19
C GLU A 136 2.19 -14.62 -7.48
N GLU A 137 2.52 -15.90 -7.65
CA GLU A 137 1.73 -16.99 -7.07
C GLU A 137 1.66 -16.95 -5.54
N LEU A 138 2.74 -16.48 -4.89
CA LEU A 138 2.89 -16.46 -3.44
C LEU A 138 3.30 -15.06 -2.97
N LEU A 139 2.49 -14.50 -2.06
CA LEU A 139 2.87 -13.35 -1.25
C LEU A 139 3.34 -13.84 0.11
N ASP A 140 4.65 -13.83 0.33
CA ASP A 140 5.26 -14.24 1.60
C ASP A 140 5.64 -13.02 2.44
N LEU A 141 4.90 -12.81 3.53
CA LEU A 141 5.12 -11.75 4.51
C LEU A 141 5.57 -12.30 5.86
N TYR A 142 5.97 -13.57 5.98
CA TYR A 142 6.17 -14.21 7.29
C TYR A 142 7.15 -13.46 8.20
N ASP A 143 8.26 -12.96 7.65
CA ASP A 143 9.29 -12.23 8.39
C ASP A 143 9.04 -10.70 8.48
N LEU A 144 7.85 -10.22 8.08
CA LEU A 144 7.53 -8.80 8.10
C LEU A 144 7.32 -8.32 9.55
N GLU A 145 8.01 -7.26 9.96
CA GLU A 145 7.95 -6.73 11.34
C GLU A 145 6.89 -5.61 11.52
N ILE A 146 6.08 -5.38 10.49
CA ILE A 146 5.10 -4.29 10.42
C ILE A 146 3.73 -4.74 10.98
N THR A 147 3.13 -3.91 11.82
CA THR A 147 1.88 -4.25 12.52
C THR A 147 0.61 -3.95 11.72
N ASN A 148 0.63 -2.96 10.82
CA ASN A 148 -0.54 -2.59 10.01
C ASN A 148 -0.27 -2.89 8.53
N VAL A 149 -1.00 -3.85 7.99
CA VAL A 149 -0.79 -4.32 6.61
C VAL A 149 -2.09 -4.22 5.82
N ASN A 150 -1.99 -3.66 4.62
CA ASN A 150 -3.08 -3.55 3.66
C ASN A 150 -2.69 -4.26 2.35
N ILE A 151 -3.40 -5.31 2.00
CA ILE A 151 -3.18 -6.07 0.77
C ILE A 151 -4.34 -5.78 -0.18
N ARG A 152 -4.03 -5.19 -1.34
CA ARG A 152 -5.01 -4.79 -2.35
C ARG A 152 -4.71 -5.42 -3.68
N HIS A 153 -5.75 -5.90 -4.36
CA HIS A 153 -5.63 -6.41 -5.74
C HIS A 153 -4.57 -7.52 -5.86
N PHE A 154 -4.57 -8.48 -4.93
CA PHE A 154 -3.68 -9.64 -4.99
C PHE A 154 -4.26 -10.69 -5.95
N ASN A 155 -3.50 -11.05 -6.98
CA ASN A 155 -3.93 -12.01 -7.99
C ASN A 155 -2.98 -13.22 -8.09
N GLY A 156 -2.70 -13.83 -6.94
CA GLY A 156 -1.91 -15.05 -6.81
C GLY A 156 -2.72 -16.22 -6.22
N LYS A 157 -2.05 -17.20 -5.61
CA LYS A 157 -2.69 -18.39 -5.03
C LYS A 157 -2.66 -18.40 -3.51
N ASN A 158 -1.58 -17.90 -2.91
CA ASN A 158 -1.35 -18.01 -1.46
C ASN A 158 -0.80 -16.71 -0.88
N ILE A 159 -1.23 -16.41 0.34
CA ILE A 159 -0.69 -15.34 1.18
C ILE A 159 -0.21 -15.98 2.47
N VAL A 160 1.06 -15.77 2.82
CA VAL A 160 1.62 -16.12 4.13
C VAL A 160 1.76 -14.83 4.92
N LEU A 161 1.07 -14.75 6.05
CA LEU A 161 1.02 -13.55 6.89
C LEU A 161 2.02 -13.65 8.05
N SER A 162 2.59 -12.51 8.42
CA SER A 162 3.49 -12.41 9.57
C SER A 162 2.76 -12.55 10.91
N PRO A 163 3.40 -13.15 11.92
CA PRO A 163 2.90 -13.21 13.29
C PRO A 163 3.01 -11.88 14.06
N HIS A 164 3.48 -10.80 13.42
CA HIS A 164 3.55 -9.45 13.97
C HIS A 164 2.38 -8.56 13.52
N ILE A 165 1.61 -8.97 12.51
CA ILE A 165 0.49 -8.18 11.99
C ILE A 165 -0.62 -8.12 13.04
N GLU A 166 -0.99 -6.91 13.46
CA GLU A 166 -2.08 -6.65 14.41
C GLU A 166 -3.35 -6.15 13.71
N SER A 167 -3.19 -5.36 12.65
CA SER A 167 -4.29 -4.85 11.82
C SER A 167 -4.08 -5.30 10.38
N LEU A 168 -5.01 -6.12 9.89
CA LEU A 168 -5.00 -6.65 8.54
C LEU A 168 -6.19 -6.12 7.75
N ILE A 169 -5.89 -5.45 6.65
CA ILE A 169 -6.85 -5.07 5.62
C ILE A 169 -6.55 -5.89 4.38
N VAL A 170 -7.53 -6.62 3.87
CA VAL A 170 -7.42 -7.31 2.57
C VAL A 170 -8.58 -6.88 1.68
N SER A 171 -8.26 -6.49 0.45
CA SER A 171 -9.24 -5.97 -0.52
C SER A 171 -8.96 -6.52 -1.91
N ASN A 172 -9.98 -7.00 -2.63
CA ASN A 172 -9.80 -7.52 -3.99
C ASN A 172 -8.72 -8.62 -4.08
N ILE A 173 -8.70 -9.56 -3.13
CA ILE A 173 -7.76 -10.68 -3.18
C ILE A 173 -8.40 -11.87 -3.90
N ASN A 174 -7.62 -12.53 -4.75
CA ASN A 174 -8.06 -13.67 -5.53
C ASN A 174 -7.54 -15.00 -4.96
N ILE A 175 -7.95 -15.38 -3.74
CA ILE A 175 -7.58 -16.65 -3.11
C ILE A 175 -8.81 -17.32 -2.52
N GLU A 176 -8.83 -18.65 -2.46
CA GLU A 176 -9.94 -19.41 -1.88
C GLU A 176 -9.91 -19.47 -0.36
N GLN A 177 -8.73 -19.43 0.24
CA GLN A 177 -8.54 -19.57 1.68
C GLN A 177 -7.50 -18.57 2.19
N LEU A 178 -7.82 -17.90 3.30
CA LEU A 178 -6.89 -17.05 4.04
C LEU A 178 -6.77 -17.53 5.48
N VAL A 179 -5.54 -17.72 5.95
CA VAL A 179 -5.22 -18.07 7.33
C VAL A 179 -4.84 -16.79 8.08
N ILE A 180 -5.55 -16.48 9.15
CA ILE A 180 -5.37 -15.27 9.96
C ILE A 180 -4.51 -15.62 11.18
N PRO A 181 -3.32 -15.01 11.34
CA PRO A 181 -2.43 -15.32 12.43
C PRO A 181 -2.97 -14.83 13.77
N LYS A 182 -2.54 -15.48 14.86
CA LYS A 182 -3.02 -15.21 16.23
C LYS A 182 -2.83 -13.77 16.70
N SER A 183 -1.91 -13.02 16.08
CA SER A 183 -1.57 -11.63 16.40
C SER A 183 -2.62 -10.63 15.93
N VAL A 184 -3.44 -10.98 14.95
CA VAL A 184 -4.42 -10.07 14.36
C VAL A 184 -5.52 -9.76 15.36
N LYS A 185 -5.68 -8.48 15.67
CA LYS A 185 -6.73 -7.92 16.52
C LYS A 185 -7.85 -7.30 15.68
N THR A 186 -7.52 -6.76 14.51
CA THR A 186 -8.49 -6.15 13.59
C THR A 186 -8.36 -6.76 12.21
N LEU A 187 -9.46 -7.30 11.69
CA LEU A 187 -9.58 -7.81 10.33
C LEU A 187 -10.63 -7.02 9.56
N TYR A 188 -10.23 -6.46 8.42
CA TYR A 188 -11.12 -5.92 7.40
C TYR A 188 -10.92 -6.70 6.11
N CYS A 189 -11.96 -7.37 5.63
CA CYS A 189 -11.95 -8.09 4.36
C CYS A 189 -13.02 -7.50 3.44
N HIS A 190 -12.62 -7.08 2.24
CA HIS A 190 -13.51 -6.41 1.30
C HIS A 190 -13.37 -6.90 -0.13
N SER A 191 -14.48 -6.99 -0.88
CA SER A 191 -14.51 -7.28 -2.32
C SER A 191 -13.64 -8.48 -2.71
N SER A 192 -13.64 -9.53 -1.88
CA SER A 192 -12.79 -10.71 -2.05
C SER A 192 -13.67 -11.87 -2.50
N GLU A 193 -14.20 -11.76 -3.71
CA GLU A 193 -15.25 -12.63 -4.22
C GLU A 193 -14.84 -14.09 -4.32
N THR A 194 -13.56 -14.40 -4.54
CA THR A 194 -13.11 -15.81 -4.61
C THR A 194 -12.77 -16.42 -3.26
N LEU A 195 -12.79 -15.64 -2.19
CA LEU A 195 -12.55 -16.12 -0.83
C LEU A 195 -13.71 -16.97 -0.34
N ILE A 196 -13.46 -18.26 -0.12
CA ILE A 196 -14.43 -19.25 0.36
C ILE A 196 -14.28 -19.48 1.87
N SER A 197 -13.04 -19.39 2.38
CA SER A 197 -12.69 -19.81 3.73
C SER A 197 -11.81 -18.80 4.47
N LEU A 198 -12.21 -18.46 5.70
CA LEU A 198 -11.35 -17.79 6.67
C LEU A 198 -11.01 -18.78 7.78
N GLN A 199 -9.72 -19.06 7.94
CA GLN A 199 -9.21 -19.88 9.03
C GLN A 199 -8.50 -18.99 10.03
N PHE A 200 -8.85 -19.12 11.30
CA PHE A 200 -8.17 -18.39 12.36
C PHE A 200 -7.22 -19.33 13.10
N GLU A 201 -6.00 -18.87 13.36
CA GLU A 201 -5.08 -19.64 14.21
C GLU A 201 -5.65 -19.87 15.61
N ASN A 202 -5.29 -21.02 16.19
CA ASN A 202 -5.75 -21.38 17.53
C ASN A 202 -5.34 -20.34 18.57
N GLY A 203 -6.29 -19.91 19.41
CA GLY A 203 -6.07 -18.94 20.48
C GLY A 203 -6.15 -17.46 20.07
N ILE A 204 -6.53 -17.14 18.82
CA ILE A 204 -6.67 -15.76 18.35
C ILE A 204 -7.56 -14.89 19.28
N GLN A 205 -7.12 -13.66 19.51
CA GLN A 205 -7.85 -12.63 20.28
C GLN A 205 -8.30 -11.50 19.35
N LEU A 206 -9.21 -11.84 18.44
CA LEU A 206 -9.73 -10.92 17.43
C LEU A 206 -10.75 -9.98 18.08
N GLU A 207 -10.56 -8.68 17.98
CA GLU A 207 -11.44 -7.68 18.60
C GLU A 207 -12.50 -7.16 17.63
N SER A 208 -12.11 -6.94 16.37
CA SER A 208 -12.96 -6.38 15.33
C SER A 208 -12.85 -7.17 14.03
N VAL A 209 -14.01 -7.48 13.46
CA VAL A 209 -14.14 -8.11 12.14
C VAL A 209 -15.13 -7.32 11.31
N ILE A 210 -14.70 -6.94 10.11
CA ILE A 210 -15.56 -6.32 9.10
C ILE A 210 -15.41 -7.13 7.82
N LEU A 211 -16.51 -7.71 7.35
CA LEU A 211 -16.58 -8.44 6.09
C LEU A 211 -17.59 -7.76 5.19
N ASN A 212 -17.14 -7.29 4.02
CA ASN A 212 -17.98 -6.57 3.07
C ASN A 212 -17.72 -7.08 1.65
N SER A 213 -18.75 -7.42 0.90
CA SER A 213 -18.65 -7.90 -0.48
C SER A 213 -17.71 -9.11 -0.63
N CYS A 214 -17.84 -10.07 0.28
CA CYS A 214 -17.15 -11.37 0.27
C CYS A 214 -18.14 -12.48 -0.10
N GLU A 215 -18.71 -12.40 -1.31
CA GLU A 215 -19.91 -13.16 -1.68
C GLU A 215 -19.76 -14.68 -1.54
N ASN A 216 -18.62 -15.27 -1.86
CA ASN A 216 -18.44 -16.73 -1.77
C ASN A 216 -17.97 -17.23 -0.39
N LEU A 217 -17.75 -16.34 0.57
CA LEU A 217 -17.28 -16.72 1.90
C LEU A 217 -18.37 -17.48 2.66
N ASN A 218 -18.13 -18.77 2.92
CA ASN A 218 -19.11 -19.65 3.57
C ASN A 218 -18.49 -20.64 4.57
N LYS A 219 -17.16 -20.64 4.74
CA LYS A 219 -16.44 -21.52 5.68
C LYS A 219 -15.61 -20.71 6.66
N PHE A 220 -16.20 -20.36 7.80
CA PHE A 220 -15.46 -19.81 8.93
C PHE A 220 -16.23 -19.95 10.23
N THR A 221 -15.52 -19.89 11.34
CA THR A 221 -16.10 -19.84 12.68
C THR A 221 -15.54 -18.61 13.38
N LEU A 222 -16.42 -17.70 13.77
CA LEU A 222 -16.01 -16.49 14.46
C LEU A 222 -15.39 -16.84 15.82
N PRO A 223 -14.20 -16.31 16.16
CA PRO A 223 -13.64 -16.44 17.50
C PRO A 223 -14.58 -15.83 18.55
N LYS A 224 -14.66 -16.46 19.73
CA LYS A 224 -15.45 -15.94 20.86
C LYS A 224 -14.99 -14.57 21.37
N SER A 225 -13.77 -14.17 21.01
CA SER A 225 -13.14 -12.90 21.38
C SER A 225 -13.70 -11.68 20.61
N VAL A 226 -14.39 -11.89 19.48
CA VAL A 226 -14.89 -10.80 18.63
C VAL A 226 -15.88 -9.93 19.38
N LYS A 227 -15.54 -8.64 19.53
CA LYS A 227 -16.38 -7.62 20.19
C LYS A 227 -17.18 -6.80 19.19
N THR A 228 -16.56 -6.47 18.06
CA THR A 228 -17.17 -5.70 16.97
C THR A 228 -17.27 -6.56 15.73
N LEU A 229 -18.48 -6.73 15.21
CA LEU A 229 -18.76 -7.47 14.01
C LEU A 229 -19.60 -6.60 13.07
N LYS A 230 -19.12 -6.39 11.85
CA LYS A 230 -19.89 -5.75 10.77
C LYS A 230 -19.85 -6.64 9.55
N LEU A 231 -21.02 -6.93 9.01
CA LEU A 231 -21.20 -7.85 7.91
C LEU A 231 -22.14 -7.21 6.90
N GLU A 232 -21.90 -7.48 5.63
CA GLU A 232 -22.92 -7.21 4.60
C GLU A 232 -24.05 -8.24 4.71
N SER A 233 -25.29 -7.85 4.35
CA SER A 233 -26.52 -8.64 4.58
C SER A 233 -26.45 -10.07 4.06
N ASP A 234 -25.77 -10.27 2.92
CA ASP A 234 -25.68 -11.58 2.27
C ASP A 234 -24.71 -12.53 3.00
N ILE A 235 -23.75 -11.96 3.75
CA ILE A 235 -22.84 -12.70 4.63
C ILE A 235 -23.56 -13.02 5.93
N GLU A 236 -24.33 -12.08 6.49
CA GLU A 236 -25.13 -12.29 7.71
C GLU A 236 -26.07 -13.50 7.58
N ALA A 237 -26.79 -13.60 6.46
CA ALA A 237 -27.70 -14.72 6.18
C ALA A 237 -26.98 -16.08 6.15
N LYS A 238 -25.71 -16.13 5.72
CA LYS A 238 -24.89 -17.36 5.68
C LYS A 238 -24.37 -17.76 7.06
N ILE A 239 -24.01 -16.78 7.90
CA ILE A 239 -23.53 -17.05 9.27
C ILE A 239 -24.66 -17.56 10.16
N LEU A 240 -25.87 -17.02 10.03
CA LEU A 240 -27.01 -17.43 10.86
C LEU A 240 -27.35 -18.92 10.71
N ASN A 241 -27.20 -19.48 9.50
CA ASN A 241 -27.32 -20.92 9.26
C ASN A 241 -26.20 -21.76 9.92
N ILE A 242 -25.05 -21.17 10.25
CA ILE A 242 -23.91 -21.86 10.90
C ILE A 242 -24.05 -21.81 12.43
N GLN A 243 -24.63 -20.74 12.99
CA GLN A 243 -24.82 -20.63 14.44
C GLN A 243 -25.92 -21.56 14.97
N GLU A 244 -26.95 -21.90 14.18
CA GLU A 244 -27.94 -22.92 14.56
C GLU A 244 -27.35 -24.35 14.60
N LEU A 245 -26.18 -24.59 14.01
CA LEU A 245 -25.47 -25.88 14.01
C LEU A 245 -24.53 -26.07 15.20
N ILE A 246 -24.46 -25.11 16.12
CA ILE A 246 -23.66 -25.19 17.36
C ILE A 246 -24.56 -24.94 18.57
N LEU A 247 -25.48 -25.88 18.83
CA LEU A 247 -26.09 -26.15 20.14
C LEU A 247 -26.17 -27.67 20.37
#